data_AF-A0A522TFP7-F1
#
_entry.id   AF-A0A522TFP7-F1
#
_cell.length_a   1.000
_cell.length_b   1.000
_cell.length_c   1.000
_cell.angle_alpha   90.00
_cell.angle_beta   90.00
_cell.angle_gamma   90.00
#
_symmetry.space_group_name_H-M   'P 1'
#
loop_
_entity.id
_entity.type
_entity.pdbx_description
1 polymer ?
#
loop_
_entity_poly.entity_id
_entity_poly.type
_entity_poly.pdbx_seq_one_letter_code
_entity_poly.pdbx_strand_id
1 'polypeptide(L)'
;MTDQKEEIPRNVPPLMVATWESATSDPDPLAALGATRALMALLSTWEAKLAVEAVAGGATWEAIGSSLGVSRQAAWEHLHDHVEEFRDHIKSEARALRDRHRQEMQEFREEVRRKARDYHKFR
;
A
#
# COMPACT_ATOMS: atom_id res chain seq x y z
N MET A 1 -27.56 8.30 -15.70
CA MET A 1 -26.96 6.97 -15.47
C MET A 1 -25.68 7.21 -14.68
N THR A 2 -25.80 7.19 -13.36
CA THR A 2 -24.67 7.36 -12.44
C THR A 2 -23.92 6.03 -12.38
N ASP A 3 -22.68 6.06 -12.86
CA ASP A 3 -21.71 4.98 -12.71
C ASP A 3 -21.38 4.87 -11.21
N GLN A 4 -22.14 4.04 -10.49
CA GLN A 4 -21.82 3.70 -9.10
C GLN A 4 -20.60 2.79 -9.16
N LYS A 5 -19.40 3.39 -9.09
CA LYS A 5 -18.17 2.69 -8.73
C LYS A 5 -18.51 1.83 -7.49
N GLU A 6 -18.43 0.52 -7.63
CA GLU A 6 -18.51 -0.39 -6.49
C GLU A 6 -17.54 0.10 -5.42
N GLU A 7 -18.06 0.63 -4.33
CA GLU A 7 -17.27 1.02 -3.16
C GLU A 7 -16.78 -0.28 -2.53
N ILE A 8 -15.62 -0.77 -3.00
CA ILE A 8 -14.94 -1.88 -2.35
C ILE A 8 -14.62 -1.38 -0.93
N PRO A 9 -15.20 -1.99 0.12
CA PRO A 9 -14.98 -1.54 1.48
C PRO A 9 -13.50 -1.66 1.80
N ARG A 10 -12.94 -0.61 2.43
CA ARG A 10 -11.54 -0.63 2.86
C ARG A 10 -11.35 -1.78 3.85
N ASN A 11 -10.36 -2.63 3.60
CA ASN A 11 -10.00 -3.70 4.51
C ASN A 11 -9.28 -3.13 5.73
N VAL A 12 -9.98 -3.04 6.86
CA VAL A 12 -9.43 -2.58 8.15
C VAL A 12 -8.57 -3.70 8.75
N PRO A 13 -7.32 -3.42 9.18
CA PRO A 13 -6.45 -4.45 9.74
C PRO A 13 -7.10 -5.13 10.96
N PRO A 14 -7.10 -6.47 11.05
CA PRO A 14 -7.71 -7.19 12.17
C PRO A 14 -7.19 -6.75 13.54
N LEU A 15 -5.90 -6.39 13.62
CA LEU A 15 -5.30 -5.89 14.86
C LEU A 15 -5.91 -4.56 15.31
N MET A 16 -6.31 -3.68 14.38
CA MET A 16 -6.97 -2.41 14.70
C MET A 16 -8.37 -2.62 15.24
N VAL A 17 -9.11 -3.59 14.69
CA VAL A 17 -10.43 -3.99 15.20
C VAL A 17 -10.29 -4.54 16.63
N ALA A 18 -9.34 -5.44 16.86
CA ALA A 18 -9.10 -6.03 18.17
C ALA A 18 -8.69 -4.98 19.23
N THR A 19 -7.83 -4.02 18.88
CA THR A 19 -7.44 -2.95 19.82
C THR A 19 -8.57 -1.96 20.07
N TRP A 20 -9.42 -1.68 19.08
CA TRP A 20 -10.64 -0.91 19.28
C TRP A 20 -11.62 -1.60 20.24
N GLU A 21 -11.88 -2.88 20.04
CA GLU A 21 -12.76 -3.68 20.91
C GLU A 21 -12.22 -3.71 22.34
N SER A 22 -10.92 -4.00 22.53
CA SER A 22 -10.29 -4.02 23.85
C SER A 22 -10.30 -2.63 24.51
N ALA A 23 -10.01 -1.56 23.77
CA ALA A 23 -10.03 -0.20 24.33
C ALA A 23 -11.42 0.25 24.81
N THR A 24 -12.50 -0.28 24.23
CA THR A 24 -13.88 0.16 24.48
C THR A 24 -14.68 -0.78 25.38
N SER A 25 -14.25 -2.03 25.52
CA SER A 25 -15.05 -3.07 26.18
C SER A 25 -14.31 -3.85 27.27
N ASP A 26 -12.99 -3.67 27.43
CA ASP A 26 -12.25 -4.36 28.50
C ASP A 26 -12.63 -3.82 29.89
N PRO A 27 -13.03 -4.69 30.84
CA PRO A 27 -13.43 -4.27 32.17
C PRO A 27 -12.25 -3.81 33.05
N ASP A 28 -10.99 -4.14 32.72
CA ASP A 28 -9.81 -3.61 33.40
C ASP A 28 -9.36 -2.28 32.76
N PRO A 29 -9.46 -1.15 33.49
CA PRO A 29 -9.08 0.16 32.95
C PRO A 29 -7.61 0.27 32.52
N LEU A 30 -6.70 -0.50 33.13
CA LEU A 30 -5.29 -0.48 32.74
C LEU A 30 -5.07 -1.21 31.40
N ALA A 31 -5.77 -2.32 31.19
CA ALA A 31 -5.77 -3.03 29.92
C ALA A 31 -6.39 -2.16 28.80
N ALA A 32 -7.54 -1.54 29.05
CA ALA A 32 -8.20 -0.64 28.11
C ALA A 32 -7.30 0.57 27.74
N LEU A 33 -6.57 1.14 28.71
CA LEU A 33 -5.63 2.22 28.46
C LEU A 33 -4.44 1.76 27.60
N GLY A 34 -3.91 0.57 27.85
CA GLY A 34 -2.88 -0.05 27.03
C GLY A 34 -3.34 -0.26 25.58
N ALA A 35 -4.55 -0.81 25.40
CA ALA A 35 -5.18 -1.00 24.10
C ALA A 35 -5.42 0.34 23.37
N THR A 36 -5.85 1.38 24.09
CA THR A 36 -6.00 2.75 23.55
C THR A 36 -4.67 3.27 23.01
N ARG A 37 -3.57 3.07 23.74
CA ARG A 37 -2.24 3.49 23.28
C ARG A 37 -1.78 2.73 22.04
N ALA A 38 -2.03 1.42 21.98
CA ALA A 38 -1.75 0.63 20.79
C ALA A 38 -2.59 1.09 19.59
N LEU A 39 -3.88 1.38 19.82
CA LEU A 39 -4.80 1.88 18.80
C LEU A 39 -4.32 3.22 18.22
N MET A 40 -3.84 4.16 19.05
CA MET A 40 -3.28 5.43 18.54
C MET A 40 -2.11 5.23 17.58
N ALA A 41 -1.20 4.30 17.90
CA ALA A 41 -0.07 3.98 17.01
C ALA A 41 -0.56 3.38 15.68
N LEU A 42 -1.52 2.46 15.74
CA LEU A 42 -2.12 1.85 14.55
C LEU A 42 -2.88 2.87 13.68
N LEU A 43 -3.58 3.81 14.31
CA LEU A 43 -4.26 4.90 13.62
C LEU A 43 -3.29 5.82 12.89
N SER A 44 -2.13 6.13 13.47
CA SER A 44 -1.10 6.92 12.78
C SER A 44 -0.56 6.20 11.54
N THR A 45 -0.31 4.89 11.62
CA THR A 45 0.07 4.09 10.44
C THR A 45 -1.05 4.06 9.39
N TRP A 46 -2.30 3.99 9.83
CA TRP A 46 -3.45 4.00 8.93
C TRP A 46 -3.63 5.36 8.24
N GLU A 47 -3.41 6.45 8.96
CA GLU A 47 -3.44 7.81 8.42
C GLU A 47 -2.41 7.98 7.29
N ALA A 48 -1.18 7.50 7.49
CA ALA A 48 -0.16 7.47 6.44
C ALA A 48 -0.62 6.70 5.19
N LYS A 49 -1.25 5.53 5.37
CA LYS A 49 -1.81 4.77 4.25
C LYS A 49 -2.90 5.55 3.51
N LEU A 50 -3.80 6.23 4.23
CA LEU A 50 -4.85 7.05 3.61
C LEU A 50 -4.26 8.25 2.87
N ALA A 51 -3.19 8.86 3.40
CA ALA A 51 -2.48 9.93 2.73
C ALA A 51 -1.85 9.45 1.40
N VAL A 52 -1.25 8.26 1.40
CA VAL A 52 -0.75 7.60 0.17
C VAL A 52 -1.87 7.41 -0.85
N GLU A 53 -3.01 6.86 -0.44
CA GLU A 53 -4.19 6.68 -1.30
C GLU A 53 -4.67 8.02 -1.87
N ALA A 54 -4.76 9.05 -1.04
CA ALA A 54 -5.20 10.38 -1.42
C ALA A 54 -4.25 11.01 -2.46
N VAL A 55 -2.93 10.99 -2.21
CA VAL A 55 -1.92 11.51 -3.15
C VAL A 55 -1.95 10.73 -4.46
N ALA A 56 -2.07 9.40 -4.42
CA ALA A 56 -2.20 8.58 -5.62
C ALA A 56 -3.49 8.91 -6.41
N GLY A 57 -4.55 9.31 -5.71
CA GLY A 57 -5.78 9.85 -6.30
C GLY A 57 -5.70 11.30 -6.78
N GLY A 58 -4.54 11.97 -6.62
CA GLY A 58 -4.31 13.35 -7.07
C GLY A 58 -4.66 14.42 -6.04
N ALA A 59 -4.90 14.06 -4.77
CA ALA A 59 -5.12 15.04 -3.72
C ALA A 59 -3.86 15.89 -3.48
N THR A 60 -4.06 17.17 -3.18
CA THR A 60 -2.99 18.08 -2.81
C THR A 60 -2.70 18.01 -1.31
N TRP A 61 -1.49 18.36 -0.91
CA TRP A 61 -1.11 18.47 0.51
C TRP A 61 -1.96 19.49 1.29
N GLU A 62 -2.51 20.49 0.61
CA GLU A 62 -3.44 21.44 1.21
C GLU A 62 -4.76 20.76 1.58
N ALA A 63 -5.35 20.00 0.64
CA ALA A 63 -6.58 19.25 0.89
C ALA A 63 -6.40 18.19 1.99
N ILE A 64 -5.23 17.53 2.02
CA ILE A 64 -4.87 16.57 3.08
C ILE A 64 -4.79 17.29 4.42
N GLY A 65 -4.04 18.41 4.51
CA GLY A 65 -3.94 19.20 5.74
C GLY A 65 -5.29 19.69 6.24
N SER A 66 -6.12 20.24 5.35
CA SER A 66 -7.50 20.64 5.70
C SER A 66 -8.34 19.49 6.24
N SER A 67 -8.21 18.28 5.68
CA SER A 67 -8.93 17.09 6.14
C SER A 67 -8.48 16.63 7.54
N LEU A 68 -7.20 16.83 7.85
CA LEU A 68 -6.60 16.50 9.16
C LEU A 68 -6.76 17.62 10.19
N GLY A 69 -7.25 18.80 9.79
CA GLY A 69 -7.33 19.98 10.65
C GLY A 69 -5.98 20.62 10.97
N VAL A 70 -4.96 20.39 10.13
CA VAL A 70 -3.60 20.94 10.28
C VAL A 70 -3.19 21.76 9.06
N SER A 71 -2.09 22.49 9.16
CA SER A 71 -1.56 23.24 8.02
C SER A 71 -1.00 22.30 6.94
N ARG A 72 -0.94 22.78 5.69
CA ARG A 72 -0.28 22.08 4.58
C ARG A 72 1.13 21.61 4.95
N GLN A 73 1.90 22.48 5.61
CA GLN A 73 3.28 22.20 5.99
C GLN A 73 3.35 21.11 7.06
N ALA A 74 2.49 21.18 8.09
CA ALA A 74 2.43 20.17 9.13
C ALA A 74 2.03 18.79 8.57
N ALA A 75 1.05 18.75 7.65
CA ALA A 75 0.67 17.51 6.98
C ALA A 75 1.83 16.93 6.15
N TRP A 76 2.55 17.79 5.41
CA TRP A 76 3.71 17.37 4.64
C TRP A 76 4.82 16.82 5.55
N GLU A 77 5.24 17.58 6.57
CA GLU A 77 6.28 17.16 7.52
C GLU A 77 5.93 15.82 8.19
N HIS A 78 4.66 15.60 8.50
CA HIS A 78 4.21 14.37 9.15
C HIS A 78 4.16 13.15 8.23
N LEU A 79 3.75 13.31 6.96
CA LEU A 79 3.30 12.18 6.12
C LEU A 79 4.15 11.97 4.85
N HIS A 80 4.98 12.94 4.44
CA HIS A 80 5.69 12.87 3.17
C HIS A 80 6.65 11.68 3.06
N ASP A 81 7.39 11.37 4.12
CA ASP A 81 8.34 10.25 4.14
C ASP A 81 7.65 8.92 3.80
N HIS A 82 6.46 8.67 4.37
CA HIS A 82 5.68 7.46 4.08
C HIS A 82 5.19 7.41 2.64
N VAL A 83 4.82 8.56 2.06
CA VAL A 83 4.40 8.65 0.66
C VAL A 83 5.59 8.41 -0.28
N GLU A 84 6.77 8.93 0.05
CA GLU A 84 7.99 8.71 -0.71
C GLU A 84 8.44 7.24 -0.65
N GLU A 85 8.47 6.65 0.55
CA GLU A 85 8.82 5.24 0.75
C GLU A 85 7.89 4.32 -0.06
N PHE A 86 6.58 4.55 0.00
CA PHE A 86 5.62 3.78 -0.80
C PHE A 86 5.89 3.92 -2.30
N ARG A 87 6.14 5.15 -2.77
CA ARG A 87 6.43 5.40 -4.19
C ARG A 87 7.69 4.66 -4.65
N ASP A 88 8.73 4.65 -3.83
CA ASP A 88 9.97 3.95 -4.11
C ASP A 88 9.79 2.43 -4.10
N HIS A 89 9.00 1.91 -3.15
CA HIS A 89 8.61 0.52 -3.12
C HIS A 89 7.91 0.09 -4.41
N ILE A 90 6.85 0.78 -4.82
CA ILE A 90 6.11 0.49 -6.07
C ILE A 90 7.03 0.57 -7.30
N LYS A 91 7.94 1.55 -7.34
CA LYS A 91 8.92 1.68 -8.42
C LYS A 91 9.87 0.49 -8.46
N SER A 92 10.31 0.00 -7.31
CA SER A 92 11.17 -1.18 -7.19
C SER A 92 10.45 -2.45 -7.64
N GLU A 93 9.19 -2.65 -7.25
CA GLU A 93 8.39 -3.80 -7.66
C GLU A 93 8.14 -3.79 -9.17
N ALA A 94 7.82 -2.62 -9.72
CA ALA A 94 7.63 -2.46 -11.15
C ALA A 94 8.92 -2.74 -11.95
N ARG A 95 10.09 -2.45 -11.39
CA ARG A 95 11.39 -2.82 -11.99
C ARG A 95 11.60 -4.32 -11.92
N ALA A 96 11.42 -4.93 -10.75
CA ALA A 96 11.57 -6.36 -10.55
C ALA A 96 10.64 -7.16 -11.49
N LEU A 97 9.40 -6.70 -11.67
CA LEU A 97 8.46 -7.31 -12.60
C LEU A 97 8.96 -7.23 -14.05
N ARG A 98 9.46 -6.06 -14.50
CA ARG A 98 10.01 -5.91 -15.85
C ARG A 98 11.23 -6.81 -16.07
N ASP A 99 12.09 -6.93 -15.07
CA ASP A 99 13.29 -7.75 -15.15
C ASP A 99 12.94 -9.24 -15.25
N ARG A 100 11.95 -9.71 -14.47
CA ARG A 100 11.41 -11.07 -14.59
C ARG A 100 10.83 -11.34 -15.98
N HIS A 101 9.96 -10.46 -16.47
CA HIS A 101 9.38 -10.60 -17.82
C HIS A 101 10.47 -10.62 -18.91
N ARG A 102 11.51 -9.81 -18.77
CA ARG A 102 12.65 -9.81 -19.71
C ARG A 102 13.38 -11.15 -19.67
N GLN A 103 13.64 -11.69 -18.49
CA GLN A 103 14.32 -12.97 -18.32
C GLN A 103 13.51 -14.13 -18.91
N GLU A 104 12.22 -14.22 -18.59
CA GLU A 104 11.32 -15.24 -19.14
C GLU A 104 11.28 -15.20 -20.68
N MET A 105 11.25 -14.01 -21.28
CA MET A 105 11.30 -13.85 -22.73
C MET A 105 12.65 -14.26 -23.33
N GLN A 106 13.76 -14.08 -22.61
CA GLN A 106 15.07 -14.55 -23.06
C GLN A 106 15.12 -16.08 -23.05
N GLU A 107 14.70 -16.69 -21.94
CA GLU A 107 14.64 -18.15 -21.78
C GLU A 107 13.75 -18.79 -22.85
N PHE A 108 12.57 -18.22 -23.10
CA PHE A 108 11.67 -18.66 -24.16
C PHE A 108 12.32 -18.59 -25.55
N ARG A 109 13.00 -17.47 -25.88
CA ARG A 109 13.70 -17.32 -27.17
C ARG A 109 14.83 -18.32 -27.33
N GLU A 110 15.57 -18.61 -26.27
CA GLU A 110 16.64 -19.62 -26.27
C GLU A 110 16.08 -21.03 -26.48
N GLU A 111 14.96 -21.35 -25.82
CA GLU A 111 14.28 -22.64 -25.97
C GLU A 111 13.79 -22.85 -27.41
N VAL A 112 13.13 -21.84 -28.00
CA VAL A 112 12.68 -21.88 -29.40
C VAL A 112 13.86 -22.09 -30.34
N ARG A 113 14.96 -21.36 -30.15
CA ARG A 113 16.19 -21.54 -30.95
C ARG A 113 16.78 -22.93 -30.82
N ARG A 114 16.79 -23.50 -29.60
CA ARG A 114 17.27 -24.87 -29.35
C ARG A 114 16.42 -25.88 -30.11
N LYS A 115 15.10 -25.84 -29.94
CA LYS A 115 14.15 -26.74 -30.63
C LYS A 115 14.28 -26.66 -32.15
N ALA A 116 14.46 -25.46 -32.71
CA ALA A 116 14.66 -25.26 -34.15
C ALA A 116 15.95 -25.92 -34.67
N ARG A 117 17.05 -25.84 -33.91
CA ARG A 117 18.31 -26.53 -34.26
C ARG A 117 18.18 -28.04 -34.20
N ASP A 118 17.50 -28.56 -33.19
CA ASP A 118 17.28 -30.00 -33.05
C ASP A 118 16.43 -30.54 -34.20
N TYR A 119 15.36 -29.83 -34.58
CA TYR A 119 14.53 -30.18 -35.73
C TYR A 119 15.31 -30.24 -37.06
N HIS A 120 16.30 -29.36 -37.25
CA HIS A 120 17.17 -29.37 -38.44
C HIS A 120 18.23 -30.49 -38.44
N LYS A 121 18.56 -31.08 -37.29
CA LYS A 121 19.53 -32.21 -37.20
C LYS A 121 18.91 -33.57 -37.52
N PHE A 122 17.60 -33.71 -37.39
CA PHE A 122 16.87 -34.97 -37.63
C PHE A 122 16.21 -35.03 -39.02
N ARG A 123 16.52 -34.08 -39.91
CA ARG A 123 16.12 -34.05 -41.32
C ARG A 123 17.33 -34.29 -42.20
#